data_AF-A0A0V8HQ16-F1
#
_entry.id   AF-A0A0V8HQ16-F1
#
_cell.length_a   1.000
_cell.length_b   1.000
_cell.length_c   1.000
_cell.angle_alpha   90.00
_cell.angle_beta   90.00
_cell.angle_gamma   90.00
#
_symmetry.space_group_name_H-M   'P 1'
#
loop_
_entity.id
_entity.type
_entity.pdbx_description
1 polymer ?
#
loop_
_entity_poly.entity_id
_entity_poly.type
_entity_poly.pdbx_seq_one_letter_code
_entity_poly.pdbx_strand_id
1 'polypeptide(L)'
;MSNKRIYDAIHNHIGKGEVFSKEEEYELLTKIENHHVPPAKRKWFPELVGLSLAGAAVLVMIGLIGSQTGLFSFLGGGQPDKLDTSLLKESEIHGLEDMSEERREEFLTRQPKAYYAESVDDALNALPFKLNLPEKLPFDSAFVVEGINDWHYPSNTDGKDISATFRAAKGNEFILIEAIDFEQEFVESGNQSETSVEEVELKKGIQGNLEMMSSGGKIQFENKKGIKIKIYLHDSENIYNAREVLMDLANQMVD
;
A
#
# COMPACT_ATOMS: atom_id res chain seq x y z
N MET A 1 17.12 -31.30 -8.54
CA MET A 1 17.61 -31.97 -7.30
C MET A 1 17.25 -33.44 -7.39
N SER A 2 18.14 -34.38 -7.03
CA SER A 2 17.90 -35.82 -7.27
C SER A 2 16.88 -36.40 -6.28
N ASN A 3 15.92 -37.19 -6.77
CA ASN A 3 14.86 -37.87 -6.02
C ASN A 3 15.35 -38.64 -4.78
N LYS A 4 16.64 -39.02 -4.76
CA LYS A 4 17.25 -39.75 -3.65
C LYS A 4 17.23 -38.98 -2.32
N ARG A 5 17.37 -37.64 -2.34
CA ARG A 5 17.36 -36.82 -1.11
C ARG A 5 15.98 -36.66 -0.48
N ILE A 6 14.91 -36.72 -1.29
CA ILE A 6 13.52 -36.65 -0.82
C ILE A 6 13.13 -38.00 -0.19
N TYR A 7 13.52 -39.10 -0.83
CA TYR A 7 13.37 -40.45 -0.29
C TYR A 7 14.06 -40.64 1.07
N ASP A 8 15.31 -40.17 1.20
CA ASP A 8 16.05 -40.27 2.45
C ASP A 8 15.46 -39.39 3.57
N ALA A 9 14.76 -38.30 3.23
CA ALA A 9 14.09 -37.42 4.21
C ALA A 9 12.78 -38.03 4.73
N ILE A 10 12.00 -38.69 3.85
CA ILE A 10 10.76 -39.37 4.22
C ILE A 10 11.04 -40.54 5.17
N HIS A 11 12.14 -41.27 4.95
CA HIS A 11 12.49 -42.41 5.82
C HIS A 11 13.14 -42.02 7.17
N ASN A 12 13.67 -40.80 7.32
CA ASN A 12 14.42 -40.41 8.52
C ASN A 12 13.64 -39.54 9.53
N HIS A 13 12.39 -39.15 9.26
CA HIS A 13 11.68 -38.18 10.12
C HIS A 13 10.73 -38.74 11.18
N ILE A 14 10.67 -40.06 11.37
CA ILE A 14 9.88 -40.64 12.46
C ILE A 14 10.71 -41.73 13.15
N GLY A 15 11.09 -41.48 14.40
CA GLY A 15 11.87 -42.39 15.26
C GLY A 15 11.15 -43.67 15.69
N LYS A 16 10.30 -44.24 14.83
CA LYS A 16 9.65 -45.55 15.01
C LYS A 16 9.54 -46.14 13.61
N GLY A 17 10.14 -47.31 13.37
CA GLY A 17 10.27 -47.95 12.07
C GLY A 17 8.95 -48.41 11.43
N GLU A 18 8.02 -47.51 11.23
CA GLU A 18 6.86 -47.69 10.37
C GLU A 18 7.27 -47.35 8.95
N VAL A 19 7.17 -48.35 8.08
CA VAL A 19 7.38 -48.19 6.64
C VAL A 19 6.03 -47.81 6.06
N PHE A 20 5.94 -46.63 5.45
CA PHE A 20 4.72 -46.18 4.75
C PHE A 20 4.24 -47.26 3.78
N SER A 21 2.92 -47.44 3.69
CA SER A 21 2.37 -48.29 2.63
C SER A 21 2.63 -47.66 1.26
N LYS A 22 2.58 -48.47 0.19
CA LYS A 22 2.73 -47.95 -1.17
C LYS A 22 1.66 -46.91 -1.52
N GLU A 23 0.47 -47.02 -0.95
CA GLU A 23 -0.59 -46.03 -1.12
C GLU A 23 -0.26 -44.71 -0.39
N GLU A 24 0.25 -44.77 0.85
CA GLU A 24 0.63 -43.58 1.63
C GLU A 24 1.82 -42.84 1.00
N GLU A 25 2.80 -43.59 0.50
CA GLU A 25 3.95 -43.04 -0.22
C GLU A 25 3.51 -42.33 -1.51
N TYR A 26 2.58 -42.94 -2.26
CA TYR A 26 2.04 -42.33 -3.47
C TYR A 26 1.22 -41.06 -3.17
N GLU A 27 0.46 -41.05 -2.07
CA GLU A 27 -0.32 -39.89 -1.64
C GLU A 27 0.57 -38.72 -1.16
N LEU A 28 1.69 -39.04 -0.50
CA LEU A 28 2.69 -38.04 -0.10
C LEU A 28 3.45 -37.49 -1.31
N LEU A 29 3.84 -38.34 -2.26
CA LEU A 29 4.51 -37.91 -3.49
C LEU A 29 3.58 -37.05 -4.36
N THR A 30 2.31 -37.41 -4.50
CA THR A 30 1.33 -36.57 -5.21
C THR A 30 1.04 -35.26 -4.47
N LYS A 31 1.05 -35.23 -3.13
CA LYS A 31 0.98 -33.97 -2.37
C LYS A 31 2.21 -33.10 -2.62
N ILE A 32 3.42 -33.66 -2.67
CA ILE A 32 4.66 -32.92 -2.91
C ILE A 32 4.75 -32.42 -4.36
N GLU A 33 4.39 -33.24 -5.35
CA GLU A 33 4.36 -32.82 -6.77
C GLU A 33 3.30 -31.75 -7.03
N ASN A 34 2.14 -31.81 -6.35
CA ASN A 34 1.12 -30.75 -6.43
C ASN A 34 1.45 -29.49 -5.62
N HIS A 35 2.51 -29.50 -4.79
CA HIS A 35 2.99 -28.33 -4.04
C HIS A 35 4.17 -27.62 -4.74
N HIS A 36 4.49 -27.98 -5.99
CA HIS A 36 5.30 -27.13 -6.89
C HIS A 36 4.45 -26.18 -7.75
N VAL A 37 3.29 -25.78 -7.23
CA VAL A 37 2.61 -24.57 -7.68
C VAL A 37 3.26 -23.40 -6.94
N PRO A 38 3.90 -22.43 -7.61
CA PRO A 38 4.32 -21.19 -6.95
C PRO A 38 3.09 -20.62 -6.20
N PRO A 39 3.26 -20.08 -4.98
CA PRO A 39 2.13 -19.75 -4.12
C PRO A 39 1.09 -18.96 -4.90
N ALA A 40 -0.14 -19.48 -4.94
CA ALA A 40 -1.25 -18.85 -5.62
C ALA A 40 -1.47 -17.47 -4.99
N LYS A 41 -1.09 -16.42 -5.74
CA LYS A 41 -1.37 -15.03 -5.40
C LYS A 41 -2.89 -14.85 -5.36
N ARG A 42 -3.42 -14.58 -4.17
CA ARG A 42 -4.86 -14.35 -3.97
C ARG A 42 -5.21 -12.94 -4.42
N LYS A 43 -6.08 -12.87 -5.42
CA LYS A 43 -6.70 -11.65 -5.94
C LYS A 43 -7.74 -11.13 -4.94
N TRP A 44 -7.72 -9.83 -4.66
CA TRP A 44 -8.75 -9.17 -3.86
C TRP A 44 -9.40 -8.05 -4.68
N PHE A 45 -10.73 -8.03 -4.70
CA PHE A 45 -11.54 -6.97 -5.30
C PHE A 45 -12.02 -6.04 -4.19
N PRO A 46 -11.60 -4.76 -4.15
CA PRO A 46 -12.30 -3.77 -3.36
C PRO A 46 -13.65 -3.51 -4.02
N GLU A 47 -14.75 -3.87 -3.37
CA GLU A 47 -16.05 -3.32 -3.73
C GLU A 47 -16.00 -1.79 -3.51
N LEU A 48 -16.21 -1.06 -4.60
CA LEU A 48 -16.31 0.40 -4.67
C LEU A 48 -17.32 0.94 -3.65
N VAL A 49 -16.83 1.49 -2.53
CA VAL A 49 -17.59 2.45 -1.73
C VAL A 49 -17.16 3.85 -2.15
N GLY A 50 -17.94 4.44 -3.06
CA GLY A 50 -17.76 5.82 -3.48
C GLY A 50 -18.04 6.78 -2.33
N LEU A 51 -17.00 7.41 -1.80
CA LEU A 51 -17.11 8.61 -0.98
C LEU A 51 -17.44 9.79 -1.90
N SER A 52 -18.73 10.05 -2.09
CA SER A 52 -19.22 11.31 -2.62
C SER A 52 -19.28 12.35 -1.49
N LEU A 53 -18.54 13.45 -1.71
CA LEU A 53 -18.57 14.78 -1.08
C LEU A 53 -19.72 15.08 -0.09
N ALA A 54 -19.35 15.34 1.17
CA ALA A 54 -19.87 16.45 1.97
C ALA A 54 -18.87 16.76 3.10
N GLY A 55 -18.41 18.00 3.16
CA GLY A 55 -17.29 18.40 4.02
C GLY A 55 -17.63 18.52 5.50
N ALA A 56 -16.61 18.46 6.34
CA ALA A 56 -16.36 19.42 7.41
C ALA A 56 -15.03 19.10 8.09
N ALA A 57 -14.17 20.12 8.13
CA ALA A 57 -13.29 20.50 9.23
C ALA A 57 -12.45 19.43 9.96
N VAL A 58 -11.14 19.53 9.72
CA VAL A 58 -10.07 19.29 10.69
C VAL A 58 -10.40 19.98 12.03
N LEU A 59 -10.40 19.24 13.14
CA LEU A 59 -9.95 19.72 14.44
C LEU A 59 -9.48 18.55 15.33
N VAL A 60 -8.19 18.63 15.68
CA VAL A 60 -7.46 17.79 16.64
C VAL A 60 -8.06 17.92 18.04
N MET A 61 -8.37 16.80 18.71
CA MET A 61 -8.49 16.75 20.17
C MET A 61 -7.75 15.53 20.73
N ILE A 62 -6.94 15.81 21.74
CA ILE A 62 -6.00 14.92 22.41
C ILE A 62 -6.76 13.95 23.33
N GLY A 63 -6.53 12.65 23.16
CA GLY A 63 -6.87 11.60 24.11
C GLY A 63 -5.62 10.78 24.47
N LEU A 64 -4.97 11.13 25.58
CA LEU A 64 -3.91 10.33 26.22
C LEU A 64 -4.48 9.00 26.74
N ILE A 65 -3.73 7.92 26.52
CA ILE A 65 -3.54 6.65 27.27
C ILE A 65 -3.15 5.62 26.18
N GLY A 66 -1.97 5.04 26.07
CA GLY A 66 -0.98 4.65 27.07
C GLY A 66 -0.74 3.15 26.91
N SER A 67 0.33 2.75 26.22
CA SER A 67 1.01 1.49 26.51
C SER A 67 2.46 1.56 26.04
N GLN A 68 3.34 1.53 27.04
CA GLN A 68 4.77 1.36 26.90
C GLN A 68 5.05 -0.05 26.39
N THR A 69 5.77 -0.18 25.28
CA THR A 69 6.85 -1.17 25.08
C THR A 69 7.58 -0.83 23.79
N GLY A 70 8.90 -0.60 23.86
CA GLY A 70 9.76 -0.52 22.67
C GLY A 70 10.65 0.70 22.53
N LEU A 71 11.19 1.24 23.62
CA LEU A 71 12.43 2.03 23.50
C LEU A 71 13.52 1.10 22.94
N PHE A 72 14.26 1.60 21.95
CA PHE A 72 15.47 1.07 21.31
C PHE A 72 15.30 0.30 19.98
N SER A 73 15.28 1.05 18.86
CA SER A 73 16.01 0.74 17.62
C SER A 73 16.32 2.00 16.80
N PHE A 74 16.80 3.07 17.45
CA PHE A 74 17.49 4.14 16.75
C PHE A 74 18.94 3.69 16.50
N LEU A 75 19.41 3.78 15.25
CA LEU A 75 20.75 3.43 14.72
C LEU A 75 20.84 2.14 13.89
N GLY A 76 19.98 2.01 12.89
CA GLY A 76 20.25 1.24 11.68
C GLY A 76 19.43 1.83 10.56
N GLY A 77 20.06 2.42 9.53
CA GLY A 77 19.37 3.06 8.39
C GLY A 77 18.68 2.07 7.44
N GLY A 78 17.97 1.10 8.00
CA GLY A 78 17.11 0.16 7.29
C GLY A 78 15.65 0.56 7.45
N GLN A 79 14.85 0.30 6.42
CA GLN A 79 13.41 0.33 6.52
C GLN A 79 12.93 -0.84 7.41
N PRO A 80 11.88 -0.66 8.22
CA PRO A 80 11.35 -1.74 9.04
C PRO A 80 10.77 -2.86 8.16
N ASP A 81 10.75 -4.09 8.66
CA ASP A 81 10.16 -5.24 7.94
C ASP A 81 8.61 -5.19 7.92
N LYS A 82 8.01 -4.31 8.73
CA LYS A 82 6.56 -4.08 8.89
C LYS A 82 6.30 -2.61 9.16
N LEU A 83 5.05 -2.17 9.06
CA LEU A 83 4.66 -0.82 9.48
C LEU A 83 5.07 -0.58 10.94
N ASP A 84 5.97 0.38 11.16
CA ASP A 84 6.39 0.79 12.50
C ASP A 84 5.43 1.87 13.03
N THR A 85 4.55 1.46 13.93
CA THR A 85 3.54 2.34 14.51
C THR A 85 4.05 3.15 15.71
N SER A 86 5.31 3.00 16.11
CA SER A 86 5.86 3.67 17.30
C SER A 86 5.88 5.20 17.21
N LEU A 87 5.90 5.74 15.98
CA LEU A 87 5.84 7.17 15.66
C LEU A 87 4.50 7.57 15.04
N LEU A 88 3.54 6.65 14.99
CA LEU A 88 2.23 6.87 14.38
C LEU A 88 1.14 6.99 15.44
N LYS A 89 0.12 7.78 15.14
CA LYS A 89 -1.11 7.88 15.94
C LYS A 89 -2.23 7.20 15.19
N GLU A 90 -2.98 6.35 15.89
CA GLU A 90 -4.17 5.73 15.32
C GLU A 90 -5.24 6.79 15.05
N SER A 91 -5.90 6.68 13.91
CA SER A 91 -7.03 7.53 13.55
C SER A 91 -8.28 7.12 14.33
N GLU A 92 -8.99 8.09 14.89
CA GLU A 92 -10.33 7.85 15.45
C GLU A 92 -11.37 7.82 14.32
N ILE A 93 -12.27 6.83 14.37
CA ILE A 93 -13.40 6.74 13.43
C ILE A 93 -14.60 7.40 14.09
N HIS A 94 -15.07 8.50 13.51
CA HIS A 94 -16.27 9.23 13.95
C HIS A 94 -17.50 8.82 13.12
N GLY A 95 -18.71 9.17 13.59
CA GLY A 95 -19.94 8.93 12.81
C GLY A 95 -20.53 7.54 13.00
N LEU A 96 -20.09 6.81 14.01
CA LEU A 96 -20.58 5.47 14.36
C LEU A 96 -21.58 5.51 15.53
N GLU A 97 -21.94 6.69 16.04
CA GLU A 97 -22.68 6.88 17.28
C GLU A 97 -24.10 6.29 17.20
N ASP A 98 -24.71 6.35 16.01
CA ASP A 98 -26.07 5.85 15.74
C ASP A 98 -26.11 4.37 15.28
N MET A 99 -24.95 3.71 15.18
CA MET A 99 -24.88 2.29 14.80
C MET A 99 -25.11 1.37 15.99
N SER A 100 -25.78 0.23 15.77
CA SER A 100 -25.80 -0.85 16.75
C SER A 100 -24.39 -1.44 16.92
N GLU A 101 -24.08 -1.95 18.12
CA GLU A 101 -22.74 -2.50 18.40
C GLU A 101 -22.33 -3.61 17.43
N GLU A 102 -23.24 -4.53 17.07
CA GLU A 102 -22.97 -5.59 16.09
C GLU A 102 -22.58 -5.03 14.70
N ARG A 103 -23.28 -4.00 14.23
CA ARG A 103 -22.96 -3.35 12.94
C ARG A 103 -21.67 -2.56 13.04
N ARG A 104 -21.41 -1.92 14.18
CA ARG A 104 -20.17 -1.20 14.44
C ARG A 104 -18.98 -2.16 14.41
N GLU A 105 -19.06 -3.31 15.08
CA GLU A 105 -18.00 -4.33 15.06
C GLU A 105 -17.79 -4.90 13.65
N GLU A 106 -18.87 -5.24 12.92
CA GLU A 106 -18.77 -5.69 11.53
C GLU A 106 -18.14 -4.63 10.62
N PHE A 107 -18.48 -3.36 10.82
CA PHE A 107 -17.90 -2.25 10.08
C PHE A 107 -16.40 -2.12 10.37
N LEU A 108 -16.02 -2.04 11.66
CA LEU A 108 -14.64 -1.84 12.10
C LEU A 108 -13.71 -2.97 11.67
N THR A 109 -14.20 -4.21 11.58
CA THR A 109 -13.40 -5.36 11.12
C THR A 109 -13.14 -5.38 9.61
N ARG A 110 -13.88 -4.58 8.83
CA ARG A 110 -13.73 -4.47 7.37
C ARG A 110 -12.95 -3.25 6.92
N GLN A 111 -12.75 -2.27 7.80
CA GLN A 111 -11.98 -1.08 7.49
C GLN A 111 -10.48 -1.35 7.66
N PRO A 112 -9.62 -0.75 6.82
CA PRO A 112 -8.20 -0.70 7.14
C PRO A 112 -8.00 0.04 8.46
N LYS A 113 -6.94 -0.32 9.19
CA LYS A 113 -6.50 0.45 10.34
C LYS A 113 -5.76 1.68 9.83
N ALA A 114 -6.31 2.85 10.11
CA ALA A 114 -5.73 4.12 9.69
C ALA A 114 -4.83 4.73 10.76
N TYR A 115 -3.76 5.36 10.30
CA TYR A 115 -2.75 6.03 11.12
C TYR A 115 -2.39 7.39 10.52
N TYR A 116 -1.92 8.30 11.38
CA TYR A 116 -1.32 9.58 11.02
C TYR A 116 0.08 9.71 11.62
N ALA A 117 0.96 10.40 10.91
CA ALA A 117 2.28 10.79 11.40
C ALA A 117 2.33 12.30 11.64
N GLU A 118 3.13 12.76 12.61
CA GLU A 118 3.32 14.20 12.87
C GLU A 118 4.14 14.89 11.79
N SER A 119 4.99 14.14 11.08
CA SER A 119 5.83 14.63 10.01
C SER A 119 5.90 13.64 8.84
N VAL A 120 6.28 14.16 7.66
CA VAL A 120 6.56 13.31 6.48
C VAL A 120 7.71 12.34 6.75
N ASP A 121 8.74 12.78 7.46
CA ASP A 121 9.89 11.93 7.78
C ASP A 121 9.48 10.76 8.68
N ASP A 122 8.66 11.00 9.70
CA ASP A 122 8.13 9.94 10.56
C ASP A 122 7.29 8.94 9.75
N ALA A 123 6.44 9.44 8.85
CA ALA A 123 5.66 8.57 7.95
C ALA A 123 6.58 7.72 7.06
N LEU A 124 7.56 8.32 6.38
CA LEU A 124 8.46 7.61 5.47
C LEU A 124 9.35 6.59 6.19
N ASN A 125 9.75 6.87 7.44
CA ASN A 125 10.51 5.95 8.27
C ASN A 125 9.65 4.80 8.82
N ALA A 126 8.34 5.02 8.99
CA ALA A 126 7.42 4.01 9.47
C ALA A 126 7.05 2.95 8.41
N LEU A 127 7.11 3.29 7.12
CA LEU A 127 6.70 2.39 6.06
C LEU A 127 7.59 1.14 5.98
N PRO A 128 7.06 -0.03 5.58
CA PRO A 128 7.86 -1.22 5.34
C PRO A 128 8.57 -1.22 3.97
N PHE A 129 8.51 -0.10 3.25
CA PHE A 129 9.08 0.05 1.93
C PHE A 129 9.64 1.45 1.72
N LYS A 130 10.79 1.52 1.05
CA LYS A 130 11.42 2.79 0.73
C LYS A 130 10.56 3.56 -0.28
N LEU A 131 10.19 4.78 0.10
CA LEU A 131 9.55 5.77 -0.76
C LEU A 131 10.33 7.08 -0.65
N ASN A 132 10.56 7.74 -1.78
CA ASN A 132 11.05 9.12 -1.81
C ASN A 132 9.95 9.99 -2.42
N LEU A 133 9.65 11.13 -1.81
CA LEU A 133 8.74 12.11 -2.39
C LEU A 133 9.50 13.10 -3.29
N PRO A 134 8.85 13.71 -4.29
CA PRO A 134 9.46 14.75 -5.11
C PRO A 134 9.90 15.95 -4.26
N GLU A 135 11.11 16.45 -4.49
CA GLU A 135 11.63 17.65 -3.82
C GLU A 135 11.27 18.93 -4.58
N LYS A 136 11.22 18.84 -5.92
CA LYS A 136 10.92 19.97 -6.79
C LYS A 136 9.45 19.94 -7.18
N LEU A 137 8.67 20.81 -6.55
CA LEU A 137 7.27 21.00 -6.85
C LEU A 137 7.05 22.19 -7.80
N PRO A 138 5.94 22.21 -8.57
CA PRO A 138 5.59 23.33 -9.45
C PRO A 138 5.12 24.58 -8.67
N PHE A 139 4.96 24.48 -7.35
CA PHE A 139 4.62 25.56 -6.44
C PHE A 139 5.36 25.43 -5.11
N ASP A 140 5.49 26.56 -4.41
CA ASP A 140 6.10 26.65 -3.08
C ASP A 140 5.17 26.06 -2.01
N SER A 141 5.34 24.76 -1.74
CA SER A 141 4.66 24.00 -0.69
C SER A 141 5.55 22.84 -0.26
N ALA A 142 5.29 22.30 0.94
CA ALA A 142 5.80 21.00 1.35
C ALA A 142 4.70 19.95 1.25
N PHE A 143 5.08 18.67 1.25
CA PHE A 143 4.14 17.59 1.47
C PHE A 143 3.72 17.52 2.94
N VAL A 144 2.47 17.11 3.16
CA VAL A 144 1.94 16.65 4.43
C VAL A 144 1.45 15.21 4.28
N VAL A 145 1.35 14.49 5.40
CA VAL A 145 0.83 13.13 5.45
C VAL A 145 -0.69 13.19 5.55
N GLU A 146 -1.39 12.67 4.56
CA GLU A 146 -2.87 12.55 4.58
C GLU A 146 -3.33 11.28 5.28
N GLY A 147 -2.50 10.23 5.30
CA GLY A 147 -2.79 9.02 6.07
C GLY A 147 -1.97 7.81 5.63
N ILE A 148 -1.85 6.86 6.55
CA ILE A 148 -1.26 5.54 6.33
C ILE A 148 -2.29 4.50 6.73
N ASN A 149 -2.52 3.50 5.88
CA ASN A 149 -3.53 2.47 6.09
C ASN A 149 -2.88 1.09 6.09
N ASP A 150 -3.19 0.30 7.11
CA ASP A 150 -2.92 -1.14 7.18
C ASP A 150 -4.21 -1.90 6.83
N TRP A 151 -4.25 -2.49 5.64
CA TRP A 151 -5.43 -3.14 5.07
C TRP A 151 -5.66 -4.56 5.59
N HIS A 152 -4.71 -5.13 6.33
CA HIS A 152 -4.84 -6.49 6.89
C HIS A 152 -4.79 -6.52 8.42
N TYR A 153 -4.97 -5.39 9.08
CA TYR A 153 -5.07 -5.34 10.55
C TYR A 153 -6.24 -6.20 11.08
N PRO A 154 -6.09 -6.91 12.22
CA PRO A 154 -4.88 -7.13 13.02
C PRO A 154 -4.03 -8.32 12.51
N SER A 155 -4.46 -8.98 11.44
CA SER A 155 -3.83 -10.19 10.89
C SER A 155 -2.56 -9.97 10.06
N ASN A 156 -2.11 -8.72 9.92
CA ASN A 156 -0.95 -8.33 9.12
C ASN A 156 0.36 -8.87 9.74
N THR A 157 0.63 -10.13 9.44
CA THR A 157 1.77 -10.88 9.97
C THR A 157 2.99 -10.82 9.04
N ASP A 158 2.79 -10.47 7.77
CA ASP A 158 3.83 -10.39 6.74
C ASP A 158 4.29 -8.96 6.44
N GLY A 159 3.66 -7.94 7.03
CA GLY A 159 4.07 -6.54 6.93
C GLY A 159 3.70 -5.88 5.61
N LYS A 160 2.70 -6.43 4.91
CA LYS A 160 2.28 -5.99 3.58
C LYS A 160 0.89 -5.39 3.61
N ASP A 161 0.40 -4.94 2.46
CA ASP A 161 -0.91 -4.35 2.29
C ASP A 161 -1.04 -3.02 3.05
N ILE A 162 0.00 -2.21 2.88
CA ILE A 162 0.12 -0.85 3.39
C ILE A 162 -0.11 0.12 2.24
N SER A 163 -0.93 1.15 2.48
CA SER A 163 -0.98 2.33 1.62
C SER A 163 -0.64 3.60 2.38
N ALA A 164 0.05 4.52 1.72
CA ALA A 164 0.42 5.81 2.27
C ALA A 164 0.06 6.93 1.30
N THR A 165 -0.53 8.00 1.83
CA THR A 165 -1.00 9.14 1.04
C THR A 165 -0.33 10.42 1.52
N PHE A 166 0.21 11.18 0.57
CA PHE A 166 0.87 12.46 0.82
C PHE A 166 0.26 13.54 -0.06
N ARG A 167 0.13 14.75 0.46
CA ARG A 167 -0.44 15.88 -0.29
C ARG A 167 0.41 17.13 -0.17
N ALA A 168 0.60 17.84 -1.27
CA ALA A 168 1.09 19.21 -1.28
C ALA A 168 0.02 20.09 -1.92
N ALA A 169 -0.26 21.27 -1.36
CA ALA A 169 -1.35 22.11 -1.84
C ALA A 169 -1.00 23.60 -1.74
N LYS A 170 -1.46 24.37 -2.72
CA LYS A 170 -1.41 25.83 -2.73
C LYS A 170 -2.72 26.34 -3.30
N GLY A 171 -3.52 27.04 -2.50
CA GLY A 171 -4.82 27.53 -2.96
C GLY A 171 -5.73 26.37 -3.42
N ASN A 172 -6.14 26.42 -4.69
CA ASN A 172 -6.96 25.39 -5.31
C ASN A 172 -6.13 24.31 -6.01
N GLU A 173 -4.82 24.47 -6.14
CA GLU A 173 -3.94 23.49 -6.76
C GLU A 173 -3.45 22.47 -5.72
N PHE A 174 -3.38 21.20 -6.09
CA PHE A 174 -2.77 20.18 -5.24
C PHE A 174 -2.11 19.06 -6.02
N ILE A 175 -1.14 18.43 -5.38
CA ILE A 175 -0.54 17.17 -5.76
C ILE A 175 -0.88 16.15 -4.69
N LEU A 176 -1.40 14.99 -5.08
CA LEU A 176 -1.65 13.84 -4.22
C LEU A 176 -0.79 12.67 -4.68
N ILE A 177 -0.06 12.05 -3.76
CA ILE A 177 0.75 10.87 -4.01
C ILE A 177 0.21 9.72 -3.17
N GLU A 178 -0.17 8.63 -3.84
CA GLU A 178 -0.53 7.36 -3.21
C GLU A 178 0.57 6.33 -3.49
N ALA A 179 1.12 5.72 -2.44
CA ALA A 179 2.03 4.59 -2.54
C ALA A 179 1.36 3.36 -1.94
N ILE A 180 1.40 2.23 -2.66
CA ILE A 180 0.67 1.01 -2.35
C ILE A 180 1.61 -0.19 -2.58
N ASP A 181 1.77 -1.05 -1.58
CA ASP A 181 2.68 -2.22 -1.65
C ASP A 181 2.00 -3.55 -2.02
N PHE A 182 0.73 -3.48 -2.44
CA PHE A 182 -0.09 -4.64 -2.76
C PHE A 182 -0.73 -4.59 -4.15
N GLU A 183 -1.16 -5.76 -4.62
CA GLU A 183 -1.82 -5.89 -5.92
C GLU A 183 -3.22 -5.27 -5.86
N GLN A 184 -3.33 -4.02 -6.33
CA GLN A 184 -4.62 -3.46 -6.73
C GLN A 184 -4.94 -3.91 -8.17
N GLU A 185 -5.99 -4.69 -8.39
CA GLU A 185 -6.62 -4.79 -9.72
C GLU A 185 -7.34 -3.45 -9.95
N PHE A 186 -6.85 -2.68 -10.91
CA PHE A 186 -7.54 -1.49 -11.36
C PHE A 186 -8.81 -1.96 -12.07
N VAL A 187 -9.95 -1.88 -11.39
CA VAL A 187 -11.23 -1.95 -12.10
C VAL A 187 -11.26 -0.70 -12.97
N GLU A 188 -10.91 -0.85 -14.25
CA GLU A 188 -11.22 0.13 -15.28
C GLU A 188 -12.70 0.44 -15.11
N SER A 189 -12.98 1.62 -14.55
CA SER A 189 -14.34 2.03 -14.27
C SER A 189 -15.01 2.18 -15.63
N GLY A 190 -15.76 1.15 -16.02
CA GLY A 190 -16.57 1.15 -17.22
C GLY A 190 -17.65 2.19 -17.07
N ASN A 191 -17.34 3.44 -17.43
CA ASN A 191 -18.23 4.42 -18.04
C ASN A 191 -17.49 5.74 -18.29
N GLN A 192 -17.17 5.97 -19.56
CA GLN A 192 -17.39 7.22 -20.30
C GLN A 192 -16.86 8.54 -19.68
N SER A 193 -15.55 8.75 -19.82
CA SER A 193 -15.03 10.02 -20.35
C SER A 193 -13.88 9.69 -21.29
N GLU A 194 -13.66 10.50 -22.33
CA GLU A 194 -12.59 10.36 -23.33
C GLU A 194 -11.19 10.61 -22.73
N THR A 195 -10.89 10.05 -21.57
CA THR A 195 -9.56 10.15 -20.97
C THR A 195 -8.68 9.10 -21.63
N SER A 196 -7.93 9.51 -22.65
CA SER A 196 -6.94 8.63 -23.28
C SER A 196 -5.81 8.35 -22.29
N VAL A 197 -5.54 7.07 -22.04
CA VAL A 197 -4.37 6.63 -21.28
C VAL A 197 -3.18 6.52 -22.24
N GLU A 198 -2.11 7.26 -21.97
CA GLU A 198 -0.84 7.23 -22.70
C GLU A 198 0.16 6.37 -21.91
N GLU A 199 0.73 5.34 -22.55
CA GLU A 199 1.90 4.63 -21.98
C GLU A 199 3.15 5.50 -22.16
N VAL A 200 3.88 5.72 -21.07
CA VAL A 200 5.06 6.60 -21.03
C VAL A 200 6.24 5.90 -20.38
N GLU A 201 7.43 6.13 -20.91
CA GLU A 201 8.67 5.64 -20.31
C GLU A 201 9.25 6.69 -19.34
N LEU A 202 9.39 6.30 -18.08
CA LEU A 202 10.07 7.07 -17.03
C LEU A 202 11.57 6.75 -17.03
N LYS A 203 12.33 7.56 -16.30
CA LYS A 203 13.76 7.34 -16.03
C LYS A 203 13.99 5.90 -15.54
N LYS A 204 15.17 5.35 -15.87
CA LYS A 204 15.56 3.97 -15.57
C LYS A 204 14.71 2.90 -16.29
N GLY A 205 13.95 3.28 -17.33
CA GLY A 205 13.17 2.36 -18.16
C GLY A 205 11.90 1.83 -17.49
N ILE A 206 11.40 2.54 -16.47
CA ILE A 206 10.16 2.16 -15.78
C ILE A 206 8.98 2.61 -16.65
N GLN A 207 8.04 1.71 -16.93
CA GLN A 207 6.82 2.05 -17.67
C GLN A 207 5.79 2.65 -16.73
N GLY A 208 5.10 3.67 -17.20
CA GLY A 208 3.99 4.34 -16.50
C GLY A 208 2.81 4.55 -17.42
N ASN A 209 1.65 4.80 -16.81
CA ASN A 209 0.42 5.17 -17.51
C ASN A 209 0.03 6.59 -17.12
N LEU A 210 -0.09 7.45 -18.12
CA LEU A 210 -0.42 8.86 -17.98
C LEU A 210 -1.86 9.10 -18.45
N GLU A 211 -2.66 9.80 -17.65
CA GLU A 211 -4.05 10.12 -17.94
C GLU A 211 -4.26 11.62 -17.73
N MET A 212 -4.66 12.34 -18.78
CA MET A 212 -4.85 13.80 -18.76
C MET A 212 -6.32 14.17 -18.59
N MET A 213 -6.60 15.15 -17.72
CA MET A 213 -7.94 15.64 -17.42
C MET A 213 -8.00 17.16 -17.64
N SER A 214 -9.21 17.73 -17.74
CA SER A 214 -9.40 19.17 -17.98
C SER A 214 -8.88 20.09 -16.87
N SER A 215 -8.63 19.54 -15.68
CA SER A 215 -8.11 20.26 -14.51
C SER A 215 -6.84 19.61 -13.96
N GLY A 216 -5.98 19.06 -14.83
CA GLY A 216 -4.73 18.41 -14.46
C GLY A 216 -4.59 16.99 -15.01
N GLY A 217 -4.31 16.01 -14.14
CA GLY A 217 -4.07 14.65 -14.59
C GLY A 217 -3.58 13.69 -13.53
N LYS A 218 -3.25 12.49 -13.96
CA LYS A 218 -2.73 11.40 -13.14
C LYS A 218 -1.61 10.67 -13.88
N ILE A 219 -0.56 10.28 -13.17
CA ILE A 219 0.41 9.29 -13.66
C ILE A 219 0.52 8.16 -12.64
N GLN A 220 0.58 6.92 -13.12
CA GLN A 220 0.76 5.73 -12.28
C GLN A 220 1.88 4.85 -12.81
N PHE A 221 2.70 4.30 -11.93
CA PHE A 221 3.80 3.40 -12.28
C PHE A 221 4.13 2.47 -11.10
N GLU A 222 4.89 1.41 -11.37
CA GLU A 222 5.39 0.49 -10.33
C GLU A 222 6.92 0.62 -10.27
N ASN A 223 7.47 0.84 -9.07
CA ASN A 223 8.91 0.89 -8.92
C ASN A 223 9.54 -0.52 -8.96
N LYS A 224 10.87 -0.61 -9.00
CA LYS A 224 11.58 -1.90 -9.07
C LYS A 224 11.38 -2.82 -7.87
N LYS A 225 10.80 -2.32 -6.78
CA LYS A 225 10.50 -3.07 -5.55
C LYS A 225 9.04 -3.52 -5.50
N GLY A 226 8.25 -3.27 -6.53
CA GLY A 226 6.84 -3.67 -6.60
C GLY A 226 5.87 -2.69 -5.95
N ILE A 227 6.34 -1.48 -5.58
CA ILE A 227 5.46 -0.45 -5.00
C ILE A 227 4.77 0.31 -6.13
N LYS A 228 3.44 0.28 -6.12
CA LYS A 228 2.61 1.04 -7.05
C LYS A 228 2.50 2.48 -6.54
N ILE A 229 2.85 3.43 -7.40
CA ILE A 229 2.82 4.86 -7.10
C ILE A 229 1.83 5.51 -8.04
N LYS A 230 0.92 6.31 -7.50
CA LYS A 230 0.01 7.18 -8.26
C LYS A 230 0.25 8.62 -7.85
N ILE A 231 0.37 9.49 -8.83
CA ILE A 231 0.52 10.93 -8.63
C ILE A 231 -0.65 11.59 -9.34
N TYR A 232 -1.45 12.33 -8.58
CA TYR A 232 -2.54 13.15 -9.09
C TYR A 232 -2.12 14.61 -9.02
N LEU A 233 -2.35 15.34 -10.10
CA LEU A 233 -2.24 16.79 -10.14
C LEU A 233 -3.63 17.35 -10.39
N HIS A 234 -4.06 18.22 -9.49
CA HIS A 234 -5.21 19.08 -9.72
C HIS A 234 -4.72 20.52 -9.89
N ASP A 235 -5.07 21.10 -11.04
CA ASP A 235 -4.75 22.45 -11.45
C ASP A 235 -5.98 23.03 -12.14
N SER A 236 -6.89 23.59 -11.34
CA SER A 236 -8.18 24.09 -11.84
C SER A 236 -8.04 25.27 -12.79
N GLU A 237 -6.96 26.03 -12.66
CA GLU A 237 -6.68 27.22 -13.47
C GLU A 237 -5.84 26.90 -14.71
N ASN A 238 -5.39 25.65 -14.88
CA ASN A 238 -4.50 25.19 -15.95
C ASN A 238 -3.24 26.07 -16.07
N ILE A 239 -2.67 26.46 -14.93
CA ILE A 239 -1.45 27.27 -14.83
C ILE A 239 -0.23 26.47 -15.32
N TYR A 240 -0.26 25.15 -15.15
CA TYR A 240 0.84 24.25 -15.40
C TYR A 240 0.61 23.37 -16.63
N ASN A 241 1.71 22.99 -17.29
CA ASN A 241 1.68 21.87 -18.23
C ASN A 241 1.60 20.56 -17.43
N ALA A 242 0.37 20.06 -17.21
CA ALA A 242 0.11 18.90 -16.37
C ALA A 242 0.93 17.66 -16.77
N ARG A 243 1.08 17.41 -18.08
CA ARG A 243 1.90 16.31 -18.59
C ARG A 243 3.36 16.42 -18.16
N GLU A 244 3.97 17.59 -18.35
CA GLU A 244 5.37 17.82 -17.97
C GLU A 244 5.57 17.73 -16.46
N VAL A 245 4.67 18.31 -15.68
CA VAL A 245 4.72 18.25 -14.21
C VAL A 245 4.63 16.80 -13.72
N LEU A 246 3.63 16.04 -14.18
CA LEU A 246 3.45 14.65 -13.75
C LEU A 246 4.65 13.77 -14.14
N MET A 247 5.19 13.96 -15.34
CA MET A 247 6.40 13.26 -15.78
C MET A 247 7.62 13.65 -14.92
N ASP A 248 7.80 14.93 -14.57
CA ASP A 248 8.92 15.34 -13.73
C ASP A 248 8.81 14.78 -12.31
N LEU A 249 7.63 14.88 -11.68
CA LEU A 249 7.37 14.33 -10.35
C LEU A 249 7.62 12.82 -10.30
N ALA A 250 7.07 12.06 -11.26
CA ALA A 250 7.29 10.61 -11.33
C ALA A 250 8.79 10.27 -11.49
N ASN A 251 9.50 11.04 -12.32
CA ASN A 251 10.94 10.87 -12.55
C ASN A 251 11.82 11.22 -11.33
N GLN A 252 11.31 11.95 -10.33
CA GLN A 252 11.99 12.15 -9.06
C GLN A 252 11.81 10.95 -8.10
N MET A 253 10.82 10.09 -8.35
CA MET A 253 10.42 9.00 -7.46
C MET A 253 10.81 7.59 -7.93
N VAL A 254 11.33 7.45 -9.16
CA VAL A 254 11.69 6.14 -9.76
C VAL A 254 12.92 5.43 -9.15
N ASP A 255 13.37 5.87 -7.98
CA ASP A 255 14.64 5.46 -7.36
C ASP A 255 14.56 4.23 -6.45
#